data_AF-A0A9P0K0A8-F1
#
_entry.id   AF-A0A9P0K0A8-F1
#
_cell.length_a   1.000
_cell.length_b   1.000
_cell.length_c   1.000
_cell.angle_alpha   90.00
_cell.angle_beta   90.00
_cell.angle_gamma   90.00
#
_symmetry.space_group_name_H-M   'P 1'
#
loop_
_entity.id
_entity.type
_entity.pdbx_description
1 polymer ?
#
loop_
_entity_poly.entity_id
_entity_poly.type
_entity_poly.pdbx_seq_one_letter_code
_entity_poly.pdbx_strand_id
1 'polypeptide(L)'
;MADDMVVKRPKKLMYSLLAEIEMDEESVEIVDKYKDRKLTPMELDLKLHADRVMYVLNRTLAKLQVMAHLPMFLYNDAELLKKYSNKKDQYFILQTMNSFGASFDLSKYDLACAEEYMNINELMTPNTKSQRQKKCVMDQLDLESKTDPAVAKMIDVLFYNKCIVAAARAAKTSKIDKFLAHFTNILNEFKDIVKKKLYVTGDEENARDKELRRTYKTNLMLLATMEDLQERIEAQRKDLGGQVNQKVEVFEMYNKKMEAIREDFLMQMKKFMVDNEKAMMKKVNESEENQICLSEEASRLTKQYETLLEDHLIEEKQARSRRYKMETQLQNWVVKFDQDIGEKQAELDRLQKEYDDKKEEMDGLEDLLAEQEEEYTTLMKEKYEEEERIFNEMAWQFLINRSARRIQRYWRAHRERKLARKKGRRGKGKGTKTKPSQR
;
A
#
# COMPACT_ATOMS: atom_id res chain seq x y z
N MET A 1 -32.14 2.67 -10.07
CA MET A 1 -33.48 2.89 -10.65
C MET A 1 -33.26 3.29 -12.09
N ALA A 2 -33.46 2.33 -12.98
CA ALA A 2 -33.37 2.52 -14.42
C ALA A 2 -34.67 3.16 -14.89
N ASP A 3 -34.59 4.34 -15.51
CA ASP A 3 -35.72 4.94 -16.20
C ASP A 3 -35.38 5.03 -17.69
N ASP A 4 -36.13 4.23 -18.43
CA ASP A 4 -35.93 3.84 -19.81
C ASP A 4 -36.66 4.86 -20.69
N MET A 5 -36.01 6.00 -20.96
CA MET A 5 -36.54 7.03 -21.86
C MET A 5 -36.32 6.62 -23.32
N VAL A 6 -37.20 5.73 -23.79
CA VAL A 6 -37.37 5.38 -25.20
C VAL A 6 -37.87 6.60 -25.98
N VAL A 7 -36.93 7.37 -26.52
CA VAL A 7 -37.21 8.45 -27.47
C VAL A 7 -37.69 7.84 -28.79
N LYS A 8 -39.01 7.75 -28.97
CA LYS A 8 -39.67 7.44 -30.24
C LYS A 8 -39.27 8.50 -31.29
N ARG A 9 -38.35 8.14 -32.19
CA ARG A 9 -37.98 8.99 -33.34
C ARG A 9 -39.01 8.87 -34.47
N PRO A 10 -39.36 9.97 -35.16
CA PRO A 10 -40.23 9.93 -36.33
C PRO A 10 -39.44 9.38 -37.54
N LYS A 11 -39.55 8.07 -37.81
CA LYS A 11 -38.92 7.39 -38.96
C LYS A 11 -39.62 7.65 -40.32
N LYS A 12 -40.61 8.55 -40.41
CA LYS A 12 -41.56 8.54 -41.53
C LYS A 12 -41.26 9.46 -42.73
N LEU A 13 -40.34 10.42 -42.67
CA LEU A 13 -40.11 11.29 -43.83
C LEU A 13 -39.04 10.79 -44.81
N MET A 14 -37.96 10.15 -44.33
CA MET A 14 -36.85 9.72 -45.20
C MET A 14 -37.20 8.55 -46.11
N TYR A 15 -37.96 7.56 -45.62
CA TYR A 15 -38.34 6.41 -46.44
C TYR A 15 -39.36 6.75 -47.53
N SER A 16 -40.13 7.84 -47.37
CA SER A 16 -41.10 8.28 -48.38
C SER A 16 -40.44 8.89 -49.61
N LEU A 17 -39.26 9.53 -49.46
CA LEU A 17 -38.52 10.11 -50.57
C LEU A 17 -37.61 9.10 -51.28
N LEU A 18 -37.22 8.02 -50.59
CA LEU A 18 -36.46 6.91 -51.16
C LEU A 18 -37.34 5.95 -51.99
N ALA A 19 -38.65 5.88 -51.72
CA ALA A 19 -39.57 4.97 -52.40
C ALA A 19 -40.00 5.44 -53.81
N GLU A 20 -39.81 6.71 -54.16
CA GLU A 20 -40.11 7.24 -55.51
C GLU A 20 -38.90 7.19 -56.46
N ILE A 21 -37.82 6.51 -56.06
CA ILE A 21 -36.67 6.25 -56.92
C ILE A 21 -36.85 4.85 -57.51
N GLU A 22 -37.81 4.73 -58.40
CA GLU A 22 -37.71 3.77 -59.50
C GLU A 22 -36.54 4.29 -60.35
N MET A 23 -35.34 3.77 -60.11
CA MET A 23 -34.21 4.06 -60.97
C MET A 23 -34.53 3.44 -62.33
N ASP A 24 -34.88 4.26 -63.31
CA ASP A 24 -34.76 3.89 -64.73
C ASP A 24 -33.28 3.54 -64.99
N GLU A 25 -32.92 2.28 -64.75
CA GLU A 25 -31.60 1.66 -65.00
C GLU A 25 -31.19 1.74 -66.48
N GLU A 26 -32.06 2.23 -67.36
CA GLU A 26 -31.88 2.19 -68.81
C GLU A 26 -31.08 3.36 -69.40
N SER A 27 -30.47 4.25 -68.61
CA SER A 27 -29.96 5.53 -69.14
C SER A 27 -28.47 5.85 -69.01
N VAL A 28 -27.64 4.97 -68.45
CA VAL A 28 -26.16 5.16 -68.43
C VAL A 28 -25.55 5.03 -69.84
N GLU A 29 -26.29 4.44 -70.78
CA GLU A 29 -25.83 4.20 -72.16
C GLU A 29 -26.13 5.36 -73.14
N ILE A 30 -26.67 6.48 -72.67
CA ILE A 30 -27.24 7.51 -73.56
C ILE A 30 -26.18 8.41 -74.19
N VAL A 31 -25.05 8.68 -73.53
CA VAL A 31 -24.04 9.63 -74.07
C VAL A 31 -23.20 9.02 -75.19
N ASP A 32 -22.94 7.71 -75.16
CA ASP A 32 -22.23 7.03 -76.26
C ASP A 32 -23.16 6.54 -77.37
N LYS A 33 -24.47 6.36 -77.12
CA LYS A 33 -25.46 6.01 -78.16
C LYS A 33 -25.61 7.06 -79.27
N TYR A 34 -25.28 8.33 -79.02
CA TYR A 34 -25.40 9.39 -80.02
C TYR A 34 -24.19 9.53 -80.94
N LYS A 35 -23.05 8.88 -80.64
CA LYS A 35 -21.85 8.95 -81.51
C LYS A 35 -21.97 8.07 -82.76
N ASP A 36 -22.69 6.96 -82.67
CA ASP A 36 -22.79 5.93 -83.73
C ASP A 36 -24.16 5.88 -84.43
N ARG A 37 -25.07 6.83 -84.13
CA ARG A 37 -26.36 6.91 -84.82
C ARG A 37 -26.14 7.45 -86.24
N LYS A 38 -26.67 6.76 -87.25
CA LYS A 38 -26.72 7.28 -88.62
C LYS A 38 -27.44 8.63 -88.60
N LEU A 39 -26.73 9.71 -88.96
CA LEU A 39 -27.30 11.05 -88.99
C LEU A 39 -28.55 11.04 -89.86
N THR A 40 -29.62 11.66 -89.36
CA THR A 40 -30.82 11.89 -90.17
C THR A 40 -30.47 12.78 -91.38
N PRO A 41 -31.23 12.74 -92.49
CA PRO A 41 -30.98 13.61 -93.63
C PRO A 41 -30.91 15.10 -93.25
N MET A 42 -31.69 15.51 -92.25
CA MET A 42 -31.69 16.88 -91.72
C MET A 42 -30.45 17.20 -90.88
N GLU A 43 -29.98 16.26 -90.06
CA GLU A 43 -28.71 16.41 -89.31
C GLU A 43 -27.49 16.42 -90.23
N LEU A 44 -27.52 15.65 -91.32
CA LEU A 44 -26.48 15.65 -92.33
C LEU A 44 -26.41 17.00 -93.04
N ASP A 45 -27.57 17.58 -93.37
CA ASP A 45 -27.66 18.91 -93.97
C ASP A 45 -27.17 20.00 -93.01
N LEU A 46 -27.59 19.95 -91.74
CA LEU A 46 -27.09 20.83 -90.67
C LEU A 46 -25.57 20.74 -90.50
N LYS A 47 -25.00 19.53 -90.53
CA LYS A 47 -23.56 19.31 -90.47
C LYS A 47 -22.85 19.88 -91.70
N LEU A 48 -23.42 19.72 -92.88
CA LEU A 48 -22.87 20.26 -94.12
C LEU A 48 -22.93 21.80 -94.14
N HIS A 49 -23.99 22.38 -93.58
CA HIS A 49 -24.09 23.81 -93.32
C HIS A 49 -23.07 24.29 -92.27
N ALA A 50 -22.86 23.53 -91.20
CA ALA A 50 -21.83 23.81 -90.21
C ALA A 50 -20.42 23.78 -90.83
N ASP A 51 -20.12 22.78 -91.65
CA ASP A 51 -18.85 22.66 -92.37
C ASP A 51 -18.65 23.83 -93.35
N ARG A 52 -19.72 24.28 -94.05
CA ARG A 52 -19.68 25.47 -94.91
C ARG A 52 -19.38 26.74 -94.11
N VAL A 53 -20.05 26.95 -92.97
CA VAL A 53 -19.81 28.11 -92.10
C VAL A 53 -18.39 28.08 -91.55
N MET A 54 -17.91 26.93 -91.09
CA MET A 54 -16.55 26.75 -90.61
C MET A 54 -15.52 26.96 -91.72
N TYR A 55 -15.79 26.51 -92.94
CA TYR A 55 -14.93 26.75 -94.10
C TYR A 55 -14.79 28.24 -94.40
N VAL A 56 -15.91 28.97 -94.42
CA VAL A 56 -15.91 30.43 -94.64
C VAL A 56 -15.15 31.14 -93.52
N LEU A 57 -15.41 30.80 -92.25
CA LEU A 57 -14.70 31.39 -91.11
C LEU A 57 -13.20 31.11 -91.17
N ASN A 58 -12.79 29.88 -91.44
CA ASN A 58 -11.37 29.52 -91.60
C ASN A 58 -10.71 30.26 -92.76
N ARG A 59 -11.41 30.41 -93.89
CA ARG A 59 -10.92 31.13 -95.05
C ARG A 59 -10.74 32.62 -94.76
N THR A 60 -11.71 33.24 -94.10
CA THR A 60 -11.64 34.65 -93.68
C THR A 60 -10.51 34.87 -92.70
N LEU A 61 -10.37 33.98 -91.71
CA LEU A 61 -9.29 34.05 -90.72
C LEU A 61 -7.91 33.93 -91.39
N ALA A 62 -7.76 33.01 -92.35
CA ALA A 62 -6.52 32.86 -93.11
C ALA A 62 -6.18 34.10 -93.96
N LYS A 63 -7.20 34.76 -94.56
CA LYS A 63 -7.01 36.03 -95.29
C LYS A 63 -6.63 37.18 -94.35
N LEU A 64 -7.28 37.27 -93.19
CA LEU A 64 -6.97 38.27 -92.16
C LEU A 64 -5.56 38.08 -91.59
N GLN A 65 -5.11 36.84 -91.43
CA GLN A 65 -3.74 36.53 -91.05
C GLN A 65 -2.75 37.03 -92.11
N VAL A 66 -2.98 36.78 -93.40
CA VAL A 66 -2.11 37.33 -94.47
C VAL A 66 -2.09 38.85 -94.45
N MET A 67 -3.25 39.48 -94.20
CA MET A 67 -3.36 40.94 -94.05
C MET A 67 -2.63 41.50 -92.85
N ALA A 68 -2.64 40.80 -91.71
CA ALA A 68 -1.92 41.22 -90.52
C ALA A 68 -0.39 41.30 -90.74
N HIS A 69 0.13 40.55 -91.73
CA HIS A 69 1.54 40.55 -92.14
C HIS A 69 1.83 41.51 -93.30
N LEU A 70 0.85 42.27 -93.79
CA LEU A 70 1.03 43.24 -94.87
C LEU A 70 2.15 44.27 -94.59
N PRO A 71 2.29 44.84 -93.38
CA PRO A 71 3.42 45.73 -93.07
C PRO A 71 4.80 45.07 -93.20
N MET A 72 4.89 43.75 -93.00
CA MET A 72 6.13 43.00 -93.20
C MET A 72 6.47 42.87 -94.69
N PHE A 73 5.47 42.60 -95.53
CA PHE A 73 5.68 42.49 -96.99
C PHE A 73 6.11 43.81 -97.64
N LEU A 74 5.72 44.93 -97.03
CA LEU A 74 6.01 46.28 -97.51
C LEU A 74 7.29 46.89 -96.89
N TYR A 75 7.93 46.19 -95.95
CA TYR A 75 9.16 46.65 -95.29
C TYR A 75 10.38 46.56 -96.23
N ASN A 76 11.36 47.45 -96.06
CA ASN A 76 12.57 47.56 -96.90
C ASN A 76 12.26 47.60 -98.41
N ASP A 77 11.44 48.56 -98.85
CA ASP A 77 11.09 48.74 -100.28
C ASP A 77 10.55 47.45 -100.93
N ALA A 78 9.77 46.68 -100.17
CA ALA A 78 9.13 45.43 -100.60
C ALA A 78 10.07 44.33 -101.14
N GLU A 79 11.27 44.19 -100.55
CA GLU A 79 12.23 43.11 -100.87
C GLU A 79 11.62 41.70 -100.83
N LEU A 80 10.73 41.43 -99.88
CA LEU A 80 10.05 40.14 -99.75
C LEU A 80 9.04 39.88 -100.87
N LEU A 81 8.33 40.91 -101.32
CA LEU A 81 7.46 40.81 -102.50
C LEU A 81 8.29 40.65 -103.77
N LYS A 82 9.45 41.31 -103.87
CA LYS A 82 10.41 41.19 -104.98
C LYS A 82 10.95 39.76 -105.13
N LYS A 83 11.12 39.04 -104.01
CA LYS A 83 11.65 37.66 -103.99
C LYS A 83 10.61 36.58 -104.32
N TYR A 84 9.34 36.78 -103.96
CA TYR A 84 8.31 35.72 -103.99
C TYR A 84 7.11 36.00 -104.90
N SER A 85 7.09 37.14 -105.60
CA SER A 85 5.98 37.54 -106.47
C SER A 85 6.45 37.85 -107.89
N ASN A 86 5.55 37.83 -108.87
CA ASN A 86 5.87 38.21 -110.26
C ASN A 86 5.97 39.73 -110.38
N LYS A 87 6.79 40.25 -111.32
CA LYS A 87 6.96 41.71 -111.52
C LYS A 87 5.61 42.46 -111.70
N LYS A 88 4.63 41.80 -112.33
CA LYS A 88 3.26 42.31 -112.52
C LYS A 88 2.48 42.46 -111.21
N ASP A 89 2.46 41.40 -110.39
CA ASP A 89 1.78 41.38 -109.10
C ASP A 89 2.44 42.35 -108.11
N GLN A 90 3.78 42.46 -108.15
CA GLN A 90 4.54 43.45 -107.36
C GLN A 90 4.13 44.87 -107.70
N TYR A 91 4.06 45.21 -109.00
CA TYR A 91 3.62 46.54 -109.45
C TYR A 91 2.19 46.82 -109.00
N PHE A 92 1.27 45.86 -109.16
CA PHE A 92 -0.12 46.00 -108.73
C PHE A 92 -0.24 46.23 -107.20
N ILE A 93 0.48 45.45 -106.38
CA ILE A 93 0.47 45.60 -104.92
C ILE A 93 1.07 46.94 -104.50
N LEU A 94 2.20 47.36 -105.08
CA LEU A 94 2.89 48.60 -104.73
C LEU A 94 2.11 49.85 -105.19
N GLN A 95 1.51 49.81 -106.37
CA GLN A 95 0.66 50.89 -106.88
C GLN A 95 -0.63 51.02 -106.06
N THR A 96 -1.25 49.90 -105.70
CA THR A 96 -2.41 49.88 -104.79
C THR A 96 -2.03 50.36 -103.39
N MET A 97 -0.78 50.19 -102.94
CA MET A 97 -0.33 50.77 -101.66
C MET A 97 0.01 52.26 -101.76
N ASN A 98 0.54 52.71 -102.90
CA ASN A 98 0.82 54.12 -103.16
C ASN A 98 -0.45 54.97 -103.21
N SER A 99 -1.56 54.43 -103.73
CA SER A 99 -2.87 55.12 -103.71
C SER A 99 -3.45 55.30 -102.31
N PHE A 100 -2.95 54.56 -101.32
CA PHE A 100 -3.36 54.66 -99.91
C PHE A 100 -2.30 55.36 -99.03
N GLY A 101 -1.32 56.06 -99.64
CA GLY A 101 -0.41 56.96 -98.93
C GLY A 101 0.94 56.37 -98.51
N ALA A 102 1.29 55.18 -98.99
CA ALA A 102 2.68 54.71 -98.91
C ALA A 102 3.51 55.30 -100.07
N SER A 103 4.83 55.53 -99.87
CA SER A 103 5.68 56.16 -100.90
C SER A 103 6.73 55.17 -101.39
N PHE A 104 6.40 54.37 -102.42
CA PHE A 104 7.34 53.42 -103.05
C PHE A 104 7.84 53.92 -104.42
N ASP A 105 9.11 53.66 -104.71
CA ASP A 105 9.75 54.01 -105.98
C ASP A 105 9.35 53.01 -107.09
N LEU A 106 8.45 53.44 -107.96
CA LEU A 106 7.92 52.66 -109.08
C LEU A 106 8.77 52.78 -110.36
N SER A 107 9.81 53.61 -110.37
CA SER A 107 10.63 53.89 -111.57
C SER A 107 11.41 52.67 -112.09
N LYS A 108 11.52 51.61 -111.26
CA LYS A 108 12.25 50.37 -111.53
C LYS A 108 11.43 49.31 -112.29
N TYR A 109 10.18 49.59 -112.61
CA TYR A 109 9.28 48.67 -113.32
C TYR A 109 9.04 49.15 -114.76
N ASP A 110 9.08 48.22 -115.72
CA ASP A 110 8.92 48.53 -117.15
C ASP A 110 7.58 49.21 -117.46
N LEU A 111 7.58 50.10 -118.47
CA LEU A 111 6.40 50.85 -118.95
C LEU A 111 5.21 49.92 -119.30
N ALA A 112 5.48 48.68 -119.73
CA ALA A 112 4.48 47.66 -120.02
C ALA A 112 3.69 47.19 -118.77
N CYS A 113 4.30 47.23 -117.58
CA CYS A 113 3.59 46.93 -116.32
C CYS A 113 2.63 48.06 -115.93
N ALA A 114 2.99 49.31 -116.25
CA ALA A 114 2.16 50.48 -116.01
C ALA A 114 0.96 50.54 -116.99
N GLU A 115 1.16 50.22 -118.26
CA GLU A 115 0.09 50.16 -119.26
C GLU A 115 -0.92 49.03 -118.99
N GLU A 116 -0.46 47.83 -118.60
CA GLU A 116 -1.37 46.73 -118.19
C GLU A 116 -2.13 47.06 -116.91
N TYR A 117 -1.49 47.73 -115.93
CA TYR A 117 -2.18 48.18 -114.72
C TYR A 117 -3.25 49.22 -115.04
N MET A 118 -2.97 50.20 -115.90
CA MET A 118 -3.96 51.19 -116.33
C MET A 118 -5.12 50.51 -117.08
N ASN A 119 -4.85 49.49 -117.92
CA ASN A 119 -5.88 48.68 -118.56
C ASN A 119 -6.71 47.88 -117.54
N ILE A 120 -6.09 47.26 -116.55
CA ILE A 120 -6.77 46.54 -115.48
C ILE A 120 -7.59 47.53 -114.63
N ASN A 121 -7.07 48.70 -114.31
CA ASN A 121 -7.75 49.71 -113.50
C ASN A 121 -8.93 50.37 -114.27
N GLU A 122 -8.78 50.60 -115.58
CA GLU A 122 -9.86 51.05 -116.47
C GLU A 122 -10.97 49.98 -116.62
N LEU A 123 -10.60 48.69 -116.73
CA LEU A 123 -11.54 47.55 -116.70
C LEU A 123 -12.22 47.33 -115.34
N MET A 124 -11.67 47.89 -114.26
CA MET A 124 -12.15 47.75 -112.88
C MET A 124 -13.05 48.88 -112.41
N THR A 125 -13.20 49.95 -113.20
CA THR A 125 -14.31 50.88 -113.00
C THR A 125 -15.58 50.26 -113.59
N PRO A 126 -16.60 49.93 -112.79
CA PRO A 126 -17.86 49.46 -113.35
C PRO A 126 -18.55 50.65 -114.03
N ASN A 127 -18.40 50.78 -115.34
CA ASN A 127 -19.40 51.48 -116.14
C ASN A 127 -20.61 50.54 -116.29
N THR A 128 -21.43 50.46 -115.24
CA THR A 128 -22.64 49.65 -115.24
C THR A 128 -23.83 50.45 -114.72
N LYS A 129 -24.45 51.20 -115.63
CA LYS A 129 -25.91 51.30 -115.64
C LYS A 129 -26.45 49.87 -115.82
N SER A 130 -26.87 49.21 -114.75
CA SER A 130 -27.71 48.03 -114.85
C SER A 130 -28.74 48.02 -113.74
N GLN A 131 -29.99 48.12 -114.16
CA GLN A 131 -31.20 47.94 -113.36
C GLN A 131 -31.15 46.60 -112.62
N ARG A 132 -31.35 46.60 -111.31
CA ARG A 132 -32.08 45.52 -110.64
C ARG A 132 -32.76 45.99 -109.36
N GLN A 133 -33.93 45.42 -109.18
CA GLN A 133 -35.08 45.97 -108.49
C GLN A 133 -35.02 45.80 -106.96
N LYS A 134 -35.71 46.74 -106.30
CA LYS A 134 -36.06 46.81 -104.87
C LYS A 134 -36.57 45.49 -104.27
N LYS A 135 -36.06 45.14 -103.08
CA LYS A 135 -36.86 44.71 -101.90
C LYS A 135 -36.01 44.80 -100.61
N CYS A 136 -36.34 45.74 -99.73
CA CYS A 136 -36.92 45.55 -98.37
C CYS A 136 -35.85 45.47 -97.27
N VAL A 137 -35.43 46.60 -96.69
CA VAL A 137 -35.92 47.24 -95.43
C VAL A 137 -35.98 46.28 -94.24
N MET A 138 -34.82 46.10 -93.60
CA MET A 138 -34.61 46.08 -92.15
C MET A 138 -33.09 46.25 -91.92
N ASP A 139 -32.72 47.42 -91.37
CA ASP A 139 -31.43 47.78 -90.79
C ASP A 139 -30.17 47.15 -91.40
N GLN A 140 -29.86 47.56 -92.63
CA GLN A 140 -28.48 47.59 -93.10
C GLN A 140 -27.85 48.87 -92.59
N LEU A 141 -27.18 48.78 -91.45
CA LEU A 141 -26.09 49.68 -91.11
C LEU A 141 -25.27 49.90 -92.38
N ASP A 142 -25.12 51.16 -92.77
CA ASP A 142 -24.28 51.67 -93.87
C ASP A 142 -22.81 51.26 -93.64
N LEU A 143 -22.56 49.96 -93.77
CA LEU A 143 -21.25 49.34 -93.92
C LEU A 143 -20.99 49.09 -95.40
N GLU A 144 -21.48 49.98 -96.27
CA GLU A 144 -20.79 50.31 -97.51
C GLU A 144 -19.54 51.14 -97.16
N SER A 145 -18.70 50.62 -96.25
CA SER A 145 -17.29 50.98 -96.27
C SER A 145 -16.84 50.49 -97.64
N LYS A 146 -16.59 51.43 -98.55
CA LYS A 146 -16.01 51.17 -99.88
C LYS A 146 -14.77 50.30 -99.70
N THR A 147 -14.94 48.97 -99.71
CA THR A 147 -13.83 48.05 -99.85
C THR A 147 -13.37 48.29 -101.27
N ASP A 148 -12.27 49.01 -101.41
CA ASP A 148 -11.69 49.26 -102.71
C ASP A 148 -11.49 47.90 -103.41
N PRO A 149 -12.15 47.65 -104.56
CA PRO A 149 -12.01 46.39 -105.29
C PRO A 149 -10.55 46.05 -105.59
N ALA A 150 -9.68 47.06 -105.73
CA ALA A 150 -8.25 46.89 -105.92
C ALA A 150 -7.58 46.29 -104.66
N VAL A 151 -7.92 46.78 -103.47
CA VAL A 151 -7.40 46.25 -102.19
C VAL A 151 -7.91 44.83 -101.95
N ALA A 152 -9.18 44.53 -102.23
CA ALA A 152 -9.71 43.17 -102.09
C ALA A 152 -9.01 42.17 -103.04
N LYS A 153 -8.78 42.57 -104.30
CA LYS A 153 -8.03 41.74 -105.27
C LYS A 153 -6.56 41.62 -104.91
N MET A 154 -5.95 42.66 -104.36
CA MET A 154 -4.58 42.62 -103.86
C MET A 154 -4.44 41.59 -102.72
N ILE A 155 -5.41 41.55 -101.80
CA ILE A 155 -5.46 40.54 -100.74
C ILE A 155 -5.61 39.13 -101.32
N ASP A 156 -6.45 38.97 -102.34
CA ASP A 156 -6.60 37.69 -103.03
C ASP A 156 -5.30 37.28 -103.74
N VAL A 157 -4.61 38.19 -104.45
CA VAL A 157 -3.31 37.92 -105.09
C VAL A 157 -2.26 37.49 -104.06
N LEU A 158 -2.19 38.18 -102.92
CA LEU A 158 -1.31 37.82 -101.81
C LEU A 158 -1.68 36.47 -101.18
N PHE A 159 -2.98 36.16 -101.07
CA PHE A 159 -3.49 34.93 -100.47
C PHE A 159 -3.36 33.70 -101.40
N TYR A 160 -3.52 33.85 -102.71
CA TYR A 160 -3.37 32.74 -103.66
C TYR A 160 -1.90 32.44 -103.99
N ASN A 161 -0.99 33.39 -103.74
CA ASN A 161 0.43 33.13 -103.84
C ASN A 161 0.91 32.28 -102.65
N LYS A 162 1.07 30.97 -102.89
CA LYS A 162 1.48 29.98 -101.88
C LYS A 162 2.79 30.32 -101.19
N CYS A 163 3.73 30.96 -101.89
CA CYS A 163 5.03 31.33 -101.34
C CYS A 163 4.91 32.49 -100.34
N ILE A 164 4.07 33.48 -100.64
CA ILE A 164 3.79 34.63 -99.76
C ILE A 164 3.04 34.17 -98.51
N VAL A 165 2.03 33.30 -98.66
CA VAL A 165 1.31 32.74 -97.50
C VAL A 165 2.22 31.86 -96.64
N ALA A 166 3.11 31.06 -97.24
CA ALA A 166 4.10 30.29 -96.50
C ALA A 166 5.09 31.20 -95.75
N ALA A 167 5.52 32.31 -96.38
CA ALA A 167 6.37 33.31 -95.74
C ALA A 167 5.66 34.02 -94.58
N ALA A 168 4.37 34.39 -94.71
CA ALA A 168 3.57 34.95 -93.62
C ALA A 168 3.42 33.95 -92.45
N ARG A 169 3.22 32.65 -92.72
CA ARG A 169 3.10 31.63 -91.67
C ARG A 169 4.44 31.32 -90.97
N ALA A 170 5.55 31.40 -91.70
CA ALA A 170 6.89 31.17 -91.16
C ALA A 170 7.46 32.39 -90.42
N ALA A 171 6.93 33.59 -90.71
CA ALA A 171 7.32 34.82 -90.05
C ALA A 171 6.88 34.83 -88.57
N LYS A 172 7.85 34.77 -87.65
CA LYS A 172 7.63 34.95 -86.21
C LYS A 172 7.94 36.39 -85.75
N THR A 173 7.74 37.41 -86.60
CA THR A 173 8.36 38.74 -86.42
C THR A 173 7.44 39.82 -85.85
N SER A 174 8.01 40.68 -84.98
CA SER A 174 7.40 41.76 -84.18
C SER A 174 6.72 42.94 -84.91
N LYS A 175 6.42 42.83 -86.20
CA LYS A 175 5.80 43.91 -87.00
C LYS A 175 4.43 43.52 -87.57
N ILE A 176 3.68 42.75 -86.79
CA ILE A 176 2.26 42.48 -87.06
C ILE A 176 1.46 43.65 -86.49
N ASP A 177 0.45 44.10 -87.23
CA ASP A 177 -0.49 45.09 -86.73
C ASP A 177 -1.20 44.55 -85.47
N LYS A 178 -1.06 45.26 -84.34
CA LYS A 178 -1.58 44.82 -83.04
C LYS A 178 -3.11 44.71 -83.03
N PHE A 179 -3.79 45.57 -83.78
CA PHE A 179 -5.25 45.57 -83.88
C PHE A 179 -5.72 44.34 -84.67
N LEU A 180 -5.09 44.06 -85.84
CA LEU A 180 -5.42 42.87 -86.63
C LEU A 180 -5.05 41.57 -85.93
N ALA A 181 -3.96 41.55 -85.15
CA ALA A 181 -3.59 40.39 -84.33
C ALA A 181 -4.64 40.10 -83.23
N HIS A 182 -5.09 41.14 -82.50
CA HIS A 182 -6.13 41.01 -81.49
C HIS A 182 -7.46 40.58 -82.10
N PHE A 183 -7.86 41.18 -83.23
CA PHE A 183 -9.06 40.79 -83.96
C PHE A 183 -9.01 39.33 -84.43
N THR A 184 -7.86 38.87 -84.93
CA THR A 184 -7.65 37.47 -85.33
C THR A 184 -7.78 36.51 -84.14
N ASN A 185 -7.33 36.90 -82.95
CA ASN A 185 -7.48 36.09 -81.74
C ASN A 185 -8.94 35.98 -81.29
N ILE A 186 -9.67 37.10 -81.24
CA ILE A 186 -11.12 37.10 -80.95
C ILE A 186 -11.87 36.23 -81.97
N LEU A 187 -11.51 36.34 -83.25
CA LEU A 187 -12.14 35.54 -84.31
C LEU A 187 -11.83 34.04 -84.18
N ASN A 188 -10.66 33.68 -83.64
CA ASN A 188 -10.34 32.28 -83.30
C ASN A 188 -11.16 31.78 -82.11
N GLU A 189 -11.30 32.57 -81.03
CA GLU A 189 -12.15 32.21 -79.89
C GLU A 189 -13.61 32.07 -80.31
N PHE A 190 -14.10 33.00 -81.13
CA PHE A 190 -15.43 32.92 -81.72
C PHE A 190 -15.59 31.67 -82.57
N LYS A 191 -14.60 31.35 -83.43
CA LYS A 191 -14.59 30.10 -84.20
C LYS A 191 -14.69 28.87 -83.29
N ASP A 192 -14.00 28.83 -82.16
CA ASP A 192 -14.07 27.70 -81.24
C ASP A 192 -15.44 27.58 -80.56
N ILE A 193 -16.08 28.70 -80.22
CA ILE A 193 -17.45 28.74 -79.70
C ILE A 193 -18.44 28.26 -80.78
N VAL A 194 -18.33 28.80 -82.00
CA VAL A 194 -19.17 28.44 -83.14
C VAL A 194 -19.00 26.97 -83.48
N LYS A 195 -17.77 26.44 -83.47
CA LYS A 195 -17.52 25.00 -83.63
C LYS A 195 -18.26 24.20 -82.55
N LYS A 196 -18.10 24.56 -81.27
CA LYS A 196 -18.80 23.86 -80.17
C LYS A 196 -20.32 23.93 -80.32
N LYS A 197 -20.89 25.03 -80.79
CA LYS A 197 -22.36 25.19 -80.93
C LYS A 197 -22.94 24.59 -82.20
N LEU A 198 -22.19 24.56 -83.31
CA LEU A 198 -22.65 24.00 -84.58
C LEU A 198 -22.56 22.47 -84.64
N TYR A 199 -21.61 21.88 -83.90
CA TYR A 199 -21.44 20.41 -83.84
C TYR A 199 -22.07 19.77 -82.60
N VAL A 200 -22.82 20.53 -81.80
CA VAL A 200 -23.64 19.98 -80.73
C VAL A 200 -25.08 19.93 -81.21
N THR A 201 -25.67 18.75 -81.16
CA THR A 201 -27.08 18.55 -81.51
C THR A 201 -28.00 19.00 -80.38
N GLY A 202 -29.25 19.33 -80.72
CA GLY A 202 -30.26 19.69 -79.72
C GLY A 202 -30.52 18.56 -78.70
N ASP A 203 -30.43 17.31 -79.15
CA ASP A 203 -30.59 16.13 -78.29
C ASP A 203 -29.41 15.97 -77.30
N GLU A 204 -28.18 16.22 -77.72
CA GLU A 204 -27.01 16.22 -76.84
C GLU A 204 -27.04 17.36 -75.81
N GLU A 205 -27.52 18.55 -76.18
CA GLU A 205 -27.71 19.66 -75.23
C GLU A 205 -28.82 19.34 -74.22
N ASN A 206 -29.94 18.77 -74.68
CA ASN A 206 -31.02 18.32 -73.80
C ASN A 206 -30.59 17.17 -72.87
N ALA A 207 -29.76 16.23 -73.34
CA ALA A 207 -29.20 15.17 -72.51
C ALA A 207 -28.28 15.73 -71.42
N ARG A 208 -27.43 16.72 -71.75
CA ARG A 208 -26.59 17.42 -70.75
C ARG A 208 -27.42 18.18 -69.73
N ASP A 209 -28.49 18.86 -70.14
CA ASP A 209 -29.38 19.57 -69.21
C ASP A 209 -30.09 18.60 -68.24
N LYS A 210 -30.57 17.45 -68.76
CA LYS A 210 -31.16 16.39 -67.91
C LYS A 210 -30.16 15.87 -66.88
N GLU A 211 -28.91 15.61 -67.28
CA GLU A 211 -27.88 15.13 -66.37
C GLU A 211 -27.50 16.18 -65.32
N LEU A 212 -27.44 17.46 -65.72
CA LEU A 212 -27.19 18.56 -64.80
C LEU A 212 -28.29 18.66 -63.74
N ARG A 213 -29.57 18.51 -64.14
CA ARG A 213 -30.70 18.51 -63.20
C ARG A 213 -30.67 17.32 -62.25
N ARG A 214 -30.29 16.13 -62.72
CA ARG A 214 -30.12 14.94 -61.87
C ARG A 214 -29.02 15.16 -60.85
N THR A 215 -27.86 15.63 -61.30
CA THR A 215 -26.72 15.95 -60.43
C THR A 215 -27.08 17.03 -59.41
N TYR A 216 -27.85 18.04 -59.81
CA TYR A 216 -28.33 19.08 -58.89
C TYR A 216 -29.28 18.49 -57.83
N LYS A 217 -30.22 17.64 -58.24
CA LYS A 217 -31.16 16.97 -57.33
C LYS A 217 -30.43 16.06 -56.34
N THR A 218 -29.45 15.28 -56.80
CA THR A 218 -28.64 14.41 -55.92
C THR A 218 -27.77 15.24 -54.98
N ASN A 219 -27.17 16.33 -55.45
CA ASN A 219 -26.41 17.25 -54.61
C ASN A 219 -27.29 17.87 -53.51
N LEU A 220 -28.51 18.29 -53.84
CA LEU A 220 -29.46 18.80 -52.85
C LEU A 220 -29.81 17.76 -51.78
N MET A 221 -30.01 16.49 -52.18
CA MET A 221 -30.23 15.40 -51.21
C MET A 221 -28.98 15.15 -50.37
N LEU A 222 -27.79 15.16 -50.97
CA LEU A 222 -26.53 14.99 -50.24
C LEU A 222 -26.34 16.08 -49.20
N LEU A 223 -26.64 17.35 -49.54
CA LEU A 223 -26.63 18.45 -48.58
C LEU A 223 -27.58 18.20 -47.40
N ALA A 224 -28.81 17.79 -47.67
CA ALA A 224 -29.76 17.45 -46.60
C ALA A 224 -29.28 16.28 -45.73
N THR A 225 -28.63 15.26 -46.32
CA THR A 225 -28.04 14.17 -45.53
C THR A 225 -26.83 14.60 -44.72
N MET A 226 -26.01 15.53 -45.23
CA MET A 226 -24.90 16.11 -44.49
C MET A 226 -25.40 16.88 -43.26
N GLU A 227 -26.49 17.64 -43.41
CA GLU A 227 -27.13 18.36 -42.31
C GLU A 227 -27.67 17.40 -41.22
N ASP A 228 -28.41 16.33 -41.59
CA ASP A 228 -28.87 15.32 -40.59
C ASP A 228 -27.69 14.63 -39.88
N LEU A 229 -26.62 14.31 -40.61
CA LEU A 229 -25.42 13.72 -40.01
C LEU A 229 -24.71 14.69 -39.06
N GLN A 230 -24.62 15.98 -39.41
CA GLN A 230 -24.05 16.99 -38.53
C GLN A 230 -24.88 17.16 -37.26
N GLU A 231 -26.21 17.21 -37.36
CA GLU A 231 -27.11 17.30 -36.22
C GLU A 231 -26.95 16.08 -35.29
N ARG A 232 -26.83 14.87 -35.86
CA ARG A 232 -26.59 13.65 -35.08
C ARG A 232 -25.25 13.66 -34.36
N ILE A 233 -24.19 14.13 -35.01
CA ILE A 233 -22.87 14.26 -34.39
C ILE A 233 -22.94 15.23 -33.22
N GLU A 234 -23.62 16.37 -33.38
CA GLU A 234 -23.72 17.38 -32.34
C GLU A 234 -24.57 16.89 -31.16
N ALA A 235 -25.68 16.19 -31.43
CA ALA A 235 -26.48 15.53 -30.40
C ALA A 235 -25.67 14.48 -29.62
N GLN A 236 -24.87 13.67 -30.31
CA GLN A 236 -23.98 12.68 -29.67
C GLN A 236 -22.88 13.36 -28.83
N ARG A 237 -22.28 14.45 -29.32
CA ARG A 237 -21.28 15.22 -28.57
C ARG A 237 -21.88 15.80 -27.29
N LYS A 238 -23.10 16.32 -27.36
CA LYS A 238 -23.81 16.86 -26.20
C LYS A 238 -24.13 15.78 -25.17
N ASP A 239 -24.61 14.61 -25.61
CA ASP A 239 -24.90 13.48 -24.72
C ASP A 239 -23.64 12.94 -24.05
N LEU A 240 -22.57 12.70 -24.83
CA LEU A 240 -21.27 12.28 -24.31
C LEU A 240 -20.68 13.32 -23.34
N GLY A 241 -20.79 14.61 -23.67
CA GLY A 241 -20.38 15.69 -22.78
C GLY A 241 -21.15 15.68 -21.45
N GLY A 242 -22.46 15.42 -21.49
CA GLY A 242 -23.29 15.23 -20.29
C GLY A 242 -22.83 14.05 -19.44
N GLN A 243 -22.59 12.89 -20.06
CA GLN A 243 -22.09 11.69 -19.35
C GLN A 243 -20.69 11.91 -18.74
N VAL A 244 -19.81 12.62 -19.45
CA VAL A 244 -18.47 12.97 -18.93
C VAL A 244 -18.60 13.89 -17.72
N ASN A 245 -19.43 14.93 -17.80
CA ASN A 245 -19.64 15.84 -16.66
C ASN A 245 -20.20 15.11 -15.43
N GLN A 246 -21.19 14.22 -15.61
CA GLN A 246 -21.70 13.39 -14.52
C GLN A 246 -20.60 12.52 -13.88
N LYS A 247 -19.74 11.91 -14.70
CA LYS A 247 -18.60 11.13 -14.17
C LYS A 247 -17.61 12.02 -13.43
N VAL A 248 -17.32 13.22 -13.94
CA VAL A 248 -16.45 14.20 -13.27
C VAL A 248 -17.00 14.59 -11.90
N GLU A 249 -18.30 14.89 -11.79
CA GLU A 249 -18.96 15.19 -10.51
C GLU A 249 -18.84 14.03 -9.51
N VAL A 250 -19.03 12.80 -9.98
CA VAL A 250 -18.87 11.59 -9.15
C VAL A 250 -17.41 11.44 -8.70
N PHE A 251 -16.43 11.67 -9.58
CA PHE A 251 -15.02 11.66 -9.23
C PHE A 251 -14.67 12.72 -8.18
N GLU A 252 -15.18 13.95 -8.33
CA GLU A 252 -14.97 15.02 -7.35
C GLU A 252 -15.59 14.68 -5.98
N MET A 253 -16.79 14.10 -5.96
CA MET A 253 -17.42 13.63 -4.72
C MET A 253 -16.56 12.56 -4.04
N TYR A 254 -16.06 11.56 -4.79
CA TYR A 254 -15.20 10.52 -4.22
C TYR A 254 -13.85 11.06 -3.77
N ASN A 255 -13.26 12.00 -4.49
CA ASN A 255 -12.03 12.67 -4.04
C ASN A 255 -12.25 13.42 -2.72
N LYS A 256 -13.34 14.18 -2.60
CA LYS A 256 -13.69 14.85 -1.33
C LYS A 256 -13.89 13.87 -0.19
N LYS A 257 -14.57 12.74 -0.44
CA LYS A 257 -14.73 11.66 0.56
C LYS A 257 -13.38 11.04 0.95
N MET A 258 -12.50 10.79 -0.01
CA MET A 258 -11.18 10.24 0.22
C MET A 258 -10.33 11.19 1.09
N GLU A 259 -10.35 12.49 0.81
CA GLU A 259 -9.64 13.48 1.62
C GLU A 259 -10.21 13.58 3.04
N ALA A 260 -11.54 13.61 3.20
CA ALA A 260 -12.16 13.61 4.53
C ALA A 260 -11.78 12.37 5.36
N ILE A 261 -11.76 11.18 4.71
CA ILE A 261 -11.33 9.94 5.35
C ILE A 261 -9.85 10.01 5.74
N ARG A 262 -8.97 10.53 4.87
CA ARG A 262 -7.54 10.72 5.19
C ARG A 262 -7.35 11.64 6.38
N GLU A 263 -8.05 12.77 6.41
CA GLU A 263 -7.97 13.73 7.51
C GLU A 263 -8.45 13.13 8.83
N ASP A 264 -9.58 12.41 8.82
CA ASP A 264 -10.11 11.71 9.99
C ASP A 264 -9.13 10.64 10.49
N PHE A 265 -8.56 9.83 9.59
CA PHE A 265 -7.52 8.86 9.96
C PHE A 265 -6.28 9.50 10.56
N LEU A 266 -5.79 10.61 10.00
CA LEU A 266 -4.64 11.34 10.55
C LEU A 266 -4.95 11.91 11.93
N MET A 267 -6.16 12.45 12.12
CA MET A 267 -6.60 12.97 13.40
C MET A 267 -6.73 11.86 14.46
N GLN A 268 -7.36 10.74 14.11
CA GLN A 268 -7.49 9.57 14.97
C GLN A 268 -6.13 8.97 15.33
N MET A 269 -5.22 8.84 14.37
CA MET A 269 -3.87 8.33 14.58
C MET A 269 -3.08 9.24 15.54
N LYS A 270 -3.14 10.56 15.32
CA LYS A 270 -2.47 11.54 16.20
C LYS A 270 -3.04 11.50 17.62
N LYS A 271 -4.37 11.44 17.74
CA LYS A 271 -5.05 11.31 19.04
C LYS A 271 -4.65 10.01 19.75
N PHE A 272 -4.66 8.89 19.04
CA PHE A 272 -4.26 7.60 19.57
C PHE A 272 -2.80 7.59 20.06
N MET A 273 -1.88 8.19 19.30
CA MET A 273 -0.49 8.33 19.74
C MET A 273 -0.36 9.11 21.05
N VAL A 274 -1.02 10.27 21.15
CA VAL A 274 -0.98 11.11 22.37
C VAL A 274 -1.63 10.40 23.56
N ASP A 275 -2.79 9.76 23.36
CA ASP A 275 -3.49 9.04 24.42
C ASP A 275 -2.66 7.84 24.90
N ASN A 276 -2.01 7.13 23.99
CA ASN A 276 -1.13 6.00 24.31
C ASN A 276 0.14 6.47 25.04
N GLU A 277 0.79 7.52 24.57
CA GLU A 277 1.96 8.11 25.24
C GLU A 277 1.62 8.56 26.66
N LYS A 278 0.47 9.23 26.85
CA LYS A 278 -0.03 9.63 28.16
C LYS A 278 -0.30 8.42 29.06
N ALA A 279 -0.90 7.36 28.52
CA ALA A 279 -1.15 6.12 29.27
C ALA A 279 0.16 5.41 29.65
N MET A 280 1.16 5.38 28.77
CA MET A 280 2.47 4.83 29.05
C MET A 280 3.18 5.64 30.13
N MET A 281 3.21 6.98 30.01
CA MET A 281 3.82 7.85 31.01
C MET A 281 3.17 7.70 32.39
N LYS A 282 1.83 7.57 32.44
CA LYS A 282 1.11 7.28 33.69
C LYS A 282 1.54 5.95 34.32
N LYS A 283 1.66 4.88 33.52
CA LYS A 283 2.11 3.57 34.01
C LYS A 283 3.57 3.57 34.48
N VAL A 284 4.43 4.32 33.80
CA VAL A 284 5.83 4.48 34.22
C VAL A 284 5.88 5.20 35.57
N ASN A 285 5.18 6.32 35.72
CA ASN A 285 5.13 7.04 37.00
C ASN A 285 4.55 6.18 38.12
N GLU A 286 3.44 5.47 37.88
CA GLU A 286 2.85 4.54 38.85
C GLU A 286 3.84 3.42 39.23
N SER A 287 4.62 2.91 38.28
CA SER A 287 5.65 1.91 38.54
C SER A 287 6.81 2.49 39.35
N GLU A 288 7.27 3.70 39.05
CA GLU A 288 8.35 4.38 39.79
C GLU A 288 7.93 4.66 41.25
N GLU A 289 6.72 5.19 41.46
CA GLU A 289 6.15 5.41 42.79
C GLU A 289 6.08 4.10 43.60
N ASN A 290 5.60 3.03 42.98
CA ASN A 290 5.53 1.71 43.62
C ASN A 290 6.92 1.16 43.96
N GLN A 291 7.92 1.33 43.08
CA GLN A 291 9.29 0.90 43.36
C GLN A 291 9.89 1.67 44.54
N ILE A 292 9.64 2.98 44.63
CA ILE A 292 10.08 3.79 45.77
C ILE A 292 9.41 3.28 47.05
N CYS A 293 8.08 3.11 47.08
CA CYS A 293 7.37 2.62 48.25
C CYS A 293 7.85 1.23 48.71
N LEU A 294 8.05 0.30 47.77
CA LEU A 294 8.57 -1.05 48.07
C LEU A 294 10.01 -1.01 48.60
N SER A 295 10.85 -0.12 48.04
CA SER A 295 12.23 0.09 48.51
C SER A 295 12.26 0.64 49.94
N GLU A 296 11.41 1.62 50.24
CA GLU A 296 11.27 2.19 51.59
C GLU A 296 10.74 1.16 52.59
N GLU A 297 9.76 0.34 52.19
CA GLU A 297 9.24 -0.76 53.01
C GLU A 297 10.30 -1.83 53.28
N ALA A 298 11.06 -2.23 52.25
CA ALA A 298 12.17 -3.18 52.40
C ALA A 298 13.25 -2.63 53.35
N SER A 299 13.60 -1.35 53.22
CA SER A 299 14.55 -0.68 54.13
C SER A 299 14.02 -0.65 55.56
N ARG A 300 12.74 -0.34 55.76
CA ARG A 300 12.07 -0.32 57.07
C ARG A 300 12.07 -1.71 57.71
N LEU A 301 11.68 -2.74 56.97
CA LEU A 301 11.66 -4.14 57.43
C LEU A 301 13.06 -4.63 57.81
N THR A 302 14.07 -4.27 57.02
CA THR A 302 15.47 -4.62 57.32
C THR A 302 15.91 -4.02 58.64
N LYS A 303 15.64 -2.73 58.88
CA LYS A 303 15.96 -2.06 60.16
C LYS A 303 15.19 -2.67 61.35
N GLN A 304 13.92 -3.02 61.16
CA GLN A 304 13.12 -3.69 62.19
C GLN A 304 13.70 -5.07 62.54
N TYR A 305 14.10 -5.84 61.53
CA TYR A 305 14.74 -7.12 61.71
C TYR A 305 16.09 -7.01 62.44
N GLU A 306 16.94 -6.06 62.04
CA GLU A 306 18.22 -5.80 62.70
C GLU A 306 18.04 -5.42 64.18
N THR A 307 17.06 -4.57 64.48
CA THR A 307 16.75 -4.17 65.87
C THR A 307 16.28 -5.38 66.68
N LEU A 308 15.35 -6.17 66.14
CA LEU A 308 14.84 -7.37 66.81
C LEU A 308 15.94 -8.42 67.04
N LEU A 309 16.85 -8.56 66.08
CA LEU A 309 18.00 -9.45 66.20
C LEU A 309 18.93 -9.01 67.33
N GLU A 310 19.23 -7.71 67.43
CA GLU A 310 20.05 -7.16 68.52
C GLU A 310 19.38 -7.38 69.89
N ASP A 311 18.07 -7.10 69.99
CA ASP A 311 17.31 -7.32 71.22
C ASP A 311 17.37 -8.79 71.65
N HIS A 312 17.13 -9.73 70.73
CA HIS A 312 17.24 -11.16 71.02
C HIS A 312 18.67 -11.58 71.42
N LEU A 313 19.71 -11.04 70.78
CA LEU A 313 21.10 -11.32 71.15
C LEU A 313 21.42 -10.81 72.57
N ILE A 314 20.90 -9.63 72.93
CA ILE A 314 21.04 -9.09 74.28
C ILE A 314 20.33 -9.98 75.30
N GLU A 315 19.08 -10.36 75.04
CA GLU A 315 18.29 -11.24 75.92
C GLU A 315 18.96 -12.60 76.10
N GLU A 316 19.48 -13.18 75.01
CA GLU A 316 20.20 -14.44 74.99
C GLU A 316 21.47 -14.37 75.84
N LYS A 317 22.28 -13.31 75.66
CA LYS A 317 23.49 -13.07 76.45
C LYS A 317 23.17 -12.88 77.93
N GLN A 318 22.09 -12.16 78.26
CA GLN A 318 21.63 -12.02 79.64
C GLN A 318 21.18 -13.36 80.23
N ALA A 319 20.44 -14.18 79.48
CA ALA A 319 20.02 -15.50 79.89
C ALA A 319 21.22 -16.43 80.14
N ARG A 320 22.22 -16.44 79.25
CA ARG A 320 23.48 -17.16 79.45
C ARG A 320 24.21 -16.70 80.71
N SER A 321 24.28 -15.39 80.96
CA SER A 321 24.91 -14.85 82.17
C SER A 321 24.17 -15.27 83.44
N ARG A 322 22.83 -15.24 83.44
CA ARG A 322 22.00 -15.73 84.56
C ARG A 322 22.22 -17.23 84.80
N ARG A 323 22.20 -18.04 83.73
CA ARG A 323 22.46 -19.48 83.78
C ARG A 323 23.82 -19.76 84.39
N TYR A 324 24.88 -19.13 83.88
CA TYR A 324 26.24 -19.28 84.39
C TYR A 324 26.36 -18.92 85.87
N LYS A 325 25.72 -17.83 86.32
CA LYS A 325 25.69 -17.45 87.75
C LYS A 325 25.00 -18.51 88.61
N MET A 326 23.85 -19.03 88.17
CA MET A 326 23.12 -20.09 88.88
C MET A 326 23.92 -21.41 88.91
N GLU A 327 24.50 -21.83 87.78
CA GLU A 327 25.38 -23.01 87.69
C GLU A 327 26.59 -22.87 88.63
N THR A 328 27.21 -21.69 88.67
CA THR A 328 28.32 -21.41 89.59
C THR A 328 27.88 -21.48 91.06
N GLN A 329 26.71 -20.95 91.40
CA GLN A 329 26.15 -21.04 92.76
C GLN A 329 25.86 -22.49 93.14
N LEU A 330 25.25 -23.26 92.24
CA LEU A 330 24.98 -24.68 92.43
C LEU A 330 26.28 -25.47 92.64
N GLN A 331 27.30 -25.24 91.80
CA GLN A 331 28.61 -25.87 91.95
C GLN A 331 29.23 -25.54 93.30
N ASN A 332 29.15 -24.30 93.75
CA ASN A 332 29.63 -23.90 95.08
C ASN A 332 28.87 -24.60 96.22
N TRP A 333 27.56 -24.82 96.06
CA TRP A 333 26.76 -25.55 97.04
C TRP A 333 27.10 -27.04 97.06
N VAL A 334 27.32 -27.65 95.90
CA VAL A 334 27.78 -29.05 95.79
C VAL A 334 29.13 -29.20 96.48
N VAL A 335 30.10 -28.33 96.18
CA VAL A 335 31.43 -28.37 96.82
C VAL A 335 31.33 -28.22 98.35
N LYS A 336 30.49 -27.31 98.84
CA LYS A 336 30.25 -27.15 100.29
C LYS A 336 29.61 -28.39 100.90
N PHE A 337 28.61 -28.96 100.24
CA PHE A 337 27.94 -30.18 100.71
C PHE A 337 28.91 -31.36 100.76
N ASP A 338 29.70 -31.56 99.70
CA ASP A 338 30.72 -32.61 99.64
C ASP A 338 31.78 -32.43 100.74
N GLN A 339 32.20 -31.19 101.00
CA GLN A 339 33.11 -30.87 102.11
C GLN A 339 32.46 -31.17 103.47
N ASP A 340 31.26 -30.66 103.73
CA ASP A 340 30.54 -30.86 105.00
C ASP A 340 30.28 -32.36 105.26
N ILE A 341 29.88 -33.11 104.23
CA ILE A 341 29.71 -34.58 104.33
C ILE A 341 31.05 -35.26 104.60
N GLY A 342 32.12 -34.86 103.92
CA GLY A 342 33.47 -35.37 104.17
C GLY A 342 33.93 -35.12 105.60
N GLU A 343 33.73 -33.91 106.13
CA GLU A 343 34.05 -33.55 107.51
C GLU A 343 33.20 -34.35 108.52
N LYS A 344 31.89 -34.52 108.27
CA LYS A 344 31.02 -35.33 109.12
C LYS A 344 31.35 -36.81 109.09
N GLN A 345 31.71 -37.35 107.93
CA GLN A 345 32.15 -38.73 107.81
C GLN A 345 33.46 -38.95 108.56
N ALA A 346 34.44 -38.05 108.42
CA ALA A 346 35.70 -38.13 109.16
C ALA A 346 35.49 -38.06 110.68
N GLU A 347 34.57 -37.20 111.13
CA GLU A 347 34.20 -37.12 112.56
C GLU A 347 33.47 -38.38 113.04
N LEU A 348 32.57 -38.94 112.24
CA LEU A 348 31.90 -40.21 112.54
C LEU A 348 32.92 -41.33 112.66
N ASP A 349 33.83 -41.47 111.70
CA ASP A 349 34.89 -42.48 111.71
C ASP A 349 35.80 -42.33 112.95
N ARG A 350 36.11 -41.09 113.36
CA ARG A 350 36.86 -40.78 114.59
C ARG A 350 36.09 -41.24 115.84
N LEU A 351 34.81 -40.86 115.97
CA LEU A 351 33.96 -41.23 117.10
C LEU A 351 33.70 -42.74 117.16
N GLN A 352 33.52 -43.38 116.01
CA GLN A 352 33.35 -44.83 115.90
C GLN A 352 34.62 -45.53 116.39
N LYS A 353 35.80 -45.06 115.98
CA LYS A 353 37.07 -45.58 116.49
C LYS A 353 37.20 -45.40 118.00
N GLU A 354 36.88 -44.21 118.53
CA GLU A 354 36.91 -43.97 119.99
C GLU A 354 35.91 -44.86 120.74
N TYR A 355 34.73 -45.10 120.17
CA TYR A 355 33.75 -46.02 120.72
C TYR A 355 34.25 -47.47 120.72
N ASP A 356 34.83 -47.93 119.60
CA ASP A 356 35.38 -49.27 119.47
C ASP A 356 36.55 -49.48 120.44
N ASP A 357 37.47 -48.51 120.56
CA ASP A 357 38.57 -48.52 121.53
C ASP A 357 38.03 -48.60 122.98
N LYS A 358 37.02 -47.78 123.32
CA LYS A 358 36.40 -47.79 124.66
C LYS A 358 35.61 -49.06 124.94
N LYS A 359 35.00 -49.64 123.91
CA LYS A 359 34.30 -50.92 124.01
C LYS A 359 35.29 -52.05 124.26
N GLU A 360 36.43 -52.06 123.57
CA GLU A 360 37.50 -53.02 123.84
C GLU A 360 38.06 -52.87 125.26
N GLU A 361 38.25 -51.63 125.74
CA GLU A 361 38.60 -51.39 127.15
C GLU A 361 37.54 -51.91 128.13
N MET A 362 36.26 -51.71 127.83
CA MET A 362 35.14 -52.19 128.66
C MET A 362 35.07 -53.71 128.67
N ASP A 363 35.13 -54.35 127.50
CA ASP A 363 35.12 -55.81 127.36
C ASP A 363 36.32 -56.41 128.13
N GLY A 364 37.51 -55.80 128.05
CA GLY A 364 38.68 -56.23 128.83
C GLY A 364 38.53 -56.03 130.35
N LEU A 365 37.84 -54.98 130.80
CA LEU A 365 37.51 -54.80 132.22
C LEU A 365 36.45 -55.79 132.70
N GLU A 366 35.46 -56.12 131.87
CA GLU A 366 34.46 -57.15 132.17
C GLU A 366 35.11 -58.53 132.29
N ASP A 367 36.07 -58.86 131.42
CA ASP A 367 36.87 -60.09 131.51
C ASP A 367 37.68 -60.14 132.82
N LEU A 368 38.36 -59.04 133.19
CA LEU A 368 39.07 -58.91 134.47
C LEU A 368 38.14 -59.04 135.67
N LEU A 369 36.94 -58.46 135.59
CA LEU A 369 35.94 -58.56 136.65
C LEU A 369 35.42 -59.99 136.78
N ALA A 370 35.19 -60.68 135.66
CA ALA A 370 34.79 -62.07 135.63
C ALA A 370 35.86 -62.99 136.25
N GLU A 371 37.14 -62.75 135.94
CA GLU A 371 38.27 -63.45 136.58
C GLU A 371 38.31 -63.18 138.09
N GLN A 372 38.15 -61.92 138.53
CA GLN A 372 38.06 -61.58 139.96
C GLN A 372 36.83 -62.19 140.64
N GLU A 373 35.68 -62.27 139.98
CA GLU A 373 34.48 -62.91 140.52
C GLU A 373 34.69 -64.42 140.68
N GLU A 374 35.40 -65.08 139.76
CA GLU A 374 35.77 -66.49 139.87
C GLU A 374 36.76 -66.72 141.04
N GLU A 375 37.77 -65.86 141.19
CA GLU A 375 38.67 -65.90 142.34
C GLU A 375 37.94 -65.64 143.66
N TYR A 376 37.05 -64.63 143.70
CA TYR A 376 36.26 -64.30 144.87
C TYR A 376 35.32 -65.44 145.27
N THR A 377 34.63 -66.05 144.30
CA THR A 377 33.75 -67.20 144.56
C THR A 377 34.52 -68.42 145.05
N THR A 378 35.72 -68.66 144.51
CA THR A 378 36.63 -69.72 144.99
C THR A 378 37.07 -69.47 146.44
N LEU A 379 37.55 -68.27 146.76
CA LEU A 379 37.94 -67.88 148.12
C LEU A 379 36.78 -67.92 149.11
N MET A 380 35.59 -67.48 148.70
CA MET A 380 34.39 -67.55 149.53
C MET A 380 33.94 -68.98 149.79
N LYS A 381 34.11 -69.87 148.81
CA LYS A 381 33.86 -71.31 148.97
C LYS A 381 34.87 -71.94 149.93
N GLU A 382 36.15 -71.64 149.80
CA GLU A 382 37.19 -72.07 150.75
C GLU A 382 36.89 -71.57 152.18
N LYS A 383 36.47 -70.31 152.34
CA LYS A 383 36.03 -69.75 153.63
C LYS A 383 34.84 -70.52 154.20
N TYR A 384 33.83 -70.83 153.38
CA TYR A 384 32.67 -71.62 153.80
C TYR A 384 33.07 -73.04 154.22
N GLU A 385 33.94 -73.70 153.47
CA GLU A 385 34.44 -75.05 153.78
C GLU A 385 35.25 -75.08 155.08
N GLU A 386 36.08 -74.06 155.33
CA GLU A 386 36.83 -73.92 156.58
C GLU A 386 35.93 -73.61 157.79
N GLU A 387 34.92 -72.73 157.61
CA GLU A 387 33.90 -72.47 158.65
C GLU A 387 33.07 -73.72 158.95
N GLU A 388 32.70 -74.51 157.94
CA GLU A 388 32.00 -75.78 158.08
C GLU A 388 32.89 -76.84 158.77
N ARG A 389 34.19 -76.90 158.46
CA ARG A 389 35.15 -77.76 159.14
C ARG A 389 35.25 -77.43 160.63
N ILE A 390 35.37 -76.13 160.97
CA ILE A 390 35.40 -75.67 162.37
C ILE A 390 34.09 -76.00 163.10
N PHE A 391 32.93 -75.80 162.44
CA PHE A 391 31.63 -76.12 163.00
C PHE A 391 31.46 -77.63 163.26
N ASN A 392 31.87 -78.47 162.30
CA ASN A 392 31.82 -79.92 162.42
C ASN A 392 32.78 -80.45 163.50
N GLU A 393 33.98 -79.88 163.63
CA GLU A 393 34.92 -80.20 164.71
C GLU A 393 34.29 -79.90 166.09
N MET A 394 33.66 -78.73 166.25
CA MET A 394 32.92 -78.40 167.48
C MET A 394 31.75 -79.36 167.74
N ALA A 395 30.96 -79.68 166.72
CA ALA A 395 29.82 -80.59 166.83
C ALA A 395 30.27 -82.01 167.21
N TRP A 396 31.40 -82.46 166.68
CA TRP A 396 31.98 -83.77 166.97
C TRP A 396 32.55 -83.84 168.38
N GLN A 397 33.27 -82.81 168.82
CA GLN A 397 33.71 -82.66 170.21
C GLN A 397 32.52 -82.63 171.18
N PHE A 398 31.41 -82.00 170.81
CA PHE A 398 30.18 -81.99 171.60
C PHE A 398 29.56 -83.41 171.70
N LEU A 399 29.54 -84.18 170.60
CA LEU A 399 29.00 -85.54 170.58
C LEU A 399 29.86 -86.51 171.39
N ILE A 400 31.19 -86.44 171.29
CA ILE A 400 32.13 -87.24 172.10
C ILE A 400 31.90 -86.97 173.58
N ASN A 401 31.82 -85.70 173.97
CA ASN A 401 31.55 -85.31 175.36
C ASN A 401 30.17 -85.79 175.85
N ARG A 402 29.14 -85.74 175.00
CA ARG A 402 27.80 -86.24 175.34
C ARG A 402 27.77 -87.76 175.49
N SER A 403 28.51 -88.48 174.65
CA SER A 403 28.67 -89.93 174.70
C SER A 403 29.44 -90.37 175.94
N ALA A 404 30.54 -89.68 176.27
CA ALA A 404 31.31 -89.89 177.49
C ALA A 404 30.46 -89.68 178.75
N ARG A 405 29.64 -88.61 178.80
CA ARG A 405 28.69 -88.38 179.91
C ARG A 405 27.65 -89.50 180.03
N ARG A 406 27.15 -90.02 178.89
CA ARG A 406 26.16 -91.11 178.88
C ARG A 406 26.78 -92.41 179.40
N ILE A 407 27.99 -92.77 178.97
CA ILE A 407 28.74 -93.93 179.46
C ILE A 407 29.02 -93.81 180.96
N GLN A 408 29.51 -92.65 181.42
CA GLN A 408 29.76 -92.40 182.85
C GLN A 408 28.49 -92.51 183.68
N ARG A 409 27.33 -92.07 183.16
CA ARG A 409 26.03 -92.16 183.85
C ARG A 409 25.56 -93.61 183.98
N TYR A 410 25.67 -94.42 182.92
CA TYR A 410 25.33 -95.85 182.97
C TYR A 410 26.29 -96.64 183.87
N TRP A 411 27.58 -96.30 183.88
CA TRP A 411 28.57 -96.92 184.77
C TRP A 411 28.30 -96.63 186.24
N ARG A 412 27.96 -95.38 186.61
CA ARG A 412 27.55 -95.03 187.98
C ARG A 412 26.28 -95.77 188.39
N ALA A 413 25.29 -95.85 187.50
CA ALA A 413 24.03 -96.56 187.76
C ALA A 413 24.19 -98.09 187.84
N HIS A 414 25.19 -98.67 187.16
CA HIS A 414 25.55 -100.10 187.30
C HIS A 414 26.27 -100.36 188.63
N ARG A 415 27.19 -99.46 189.02
CA ARG A 415 27.93 -99.54 190.29
C ARG A 415 26.99 -99.43 191.51
N GLU A 416 26.03 -98.52 191.48
CA GLU A 416 25.01 -98.40 192.54
C GLU A 416 24.09 -99.63 192.61
N ARG A 417 23.67 -100.18 191.47
CA ARG A 417 22.87 -101.42 191.43
C ARG A 417 23.61 -102.66 191.93
N LYS A 418 24.95 -102.69 191.82
CA LYS A 418 25.77 -103.82 192.30
C LYS A 418 26.06 -103.74 193.82
N LEU A 419 26.18 -102.54 194.39
CA LEU A 419 26.43 -102.34 195.82
C LEU A 419 25.15 -102.43 196.68
N ALA A 420 23.96 -102.15 196.12
CA ALA A 420 22.69 -102.19 196.86
C ALA A 420 22.10 -103.61 197.11
N ARG A 421 22.66 -104.68 196.50
CA ARG A 421 22.14 -106.06 196.68
C ARG A 421 22.84 -106.88 197.78
N LYS A 422 23.89 -106.36 198.43
CA LYS A 422 24.55 -107.04 199.55
C LYS A 422 24.59 -106.15 200.80
N LYS A 423 23.61 -106.36 201.68
CA LYS A 423 23.45 -105.88 203.07
C LYS A 423 23.06 -104.40 203.21
N GLY A 424 21.94 -104.02 203.85
CA GLY A 424 20.99 -104.73 204.71
C GLY A 424 19.55 -104.25 204.49
N ARG A 425 18.51 -104.81 205.10
CA ARG A 425 18.41 -105.18 206.53
C ARG A 425 19.14 -104.19 207.45
N ARG A 426 18.93 -102.88 207.26
CA ARG A 426 18.68 -101.86 208.31
C ARG A 426 18.68 -100.44 207.74
N GLY A 427 17.58 -99.72 208.03
CA GLY A 427 17.48 -98.25 208.23
C GLY A 427 17.54 -97.37 206.97
N LYS A 428 17.04 -96.12 206.93
CA LYS A 428 16.07 -95.33 207.70
C LYS A 428 16.05 -93.96 207.00
N GLY A 429 14.88 -93.49 206.54
CA GLY A 429 14.57 -92.07 206.33
C GLY A 429 15.31 -91.32 205.21
N LYS A 430 14.99 -90.05 204.89
CA LYS A 430 13.84 -89.16 205.11
C LYS A 430 14.25 -87.84 204.41
N GLY A 431 13.38 -87.26 203.58
CA GLY A 431 13.41 -85.84 203.21
C GLY A 431 14.59 -85.39 202.31
N THR A 432 14.60 -84.20 201.73
CA THR A 432 13.66 -83.08 201.69
C THR A 432 14.16 -82.12 200.60
N LYS A 433 13.27 -81.23 200.13
CA LYS A 433 13.47 -79.90 199.53
C LYS A 433 14.91 -79.35 199.61
N THR A 434 15.44 -78.59 198.65
CA THR A 434 15.04 -77.20 198.35
C THR A 434 15.90 -76.66 197.19
N LYS A 435 15.30 -75.75 196.39
CA LYS A 435 15.83 -74.59 195.60
C LYS A 435 17.20 -74.01 196.04
N PRO A 436 17.83 -73.01 195.35
CA PRO A 436 17.55 -72.33 194.06
C PRO A 436 18.83 -72.03 193.21
N SER A 437 18.70 -71.39 192.04
CA SER A 437 19.37 -70.12 191.69
C SER A 437 19.46 -69.89 190.16
N GLN A 438 19.15 -68.65 189.79
CA GLN A 438 19.48 -67.83 188.60
C GLN A 438 20.52 -68.41 187.61
N ARG A 439 20.40 -68.21 186.29
CA ARG A 439 20.04 -66.98 185.56
C ARG A 439 19.35 -67.32 184.24
#